data_AF-A0A2E5IRY1-F1
#
_entry.id   AF-A0A2E5IRY1-F1
#
_cell.length_a   1.000
_cell.length_b   1.000
_cell.length_c   1.000
_cell.angle_alpha   90.00
_cell.angle_beta   90.00
_cell.angle_gamma   90.00
#
_symmetry.space_group_name_H-M   'P 1'
#
loop_
_entity.id
_entity.type
_entity.pdbx_description
1 polymer ?
#
loop_
_entity_poly.entity_id
_entity_poly.type
_entity_poly.pdbx_seq_one_letter_code
_entity_poly.pdbx_strand_id
1 'polypeptide(L)'
;MDSPKLANSGLDKVDYFKENAITFFANQNNVTFKFVVSSEQDCFDLETLYLNSFKIDATKIMLMPSADDQQSLQKLEPVVIELCKQRAWRYSPRLHIAVWDKKTGV
;
A
#
# COMPACT_ATOMS: atom_id res chain seq x y z
N MET A 1 -7.65 -2.66 -10.36
CA MET A 1 -6.93 -2.36 -9.11
C MET A 1 -5.51 -2.84 -9.31
N ASP A 2 -4.52 -1.98 -9.03
CA ASP A 2 -3.11 -2.37 -9.06
C ASP A 2 -2.58 -2.42 -7.61
N SER A 3 -1.63 -3.29 -7.34
CA SER A 3 -0.99 -3.40 -6.02
C SER A 3 0.53 -3.40 -6.17
N PRO A 4 1.11 -2.23 -6.48
CA PRO A 4 2.55 -2.13 -6.62
C PRO A 4 3.25 -2.43 -5.29
N LYS A 5 4.47 -2.90 -5.40
CA LYS A 5 5.31 -3.25 -4.27
C LYS A 5 6.25 -2.09 -3.96
N LEU A 6 6.68 -2.03 -2.70
CA LEU A 6 7.66 -1.06 -2.20
C LEU A 6 8.91 -1.81 -1.73
N ALA A 7 9.96 -1.06 -1.38
CA ALA A 7 11.22 -1.65 -0.91
C ALA A 7 11.03 -2.57 0.32
N ASN A 8 10.01 -2.32 1.13
CA ASN A 8 9.65 -3.15 2.27
C ASN A 8 9.20 -4.59 1.92
N SER A 9 9.02 -4.92 0.63
CA SER A 9 8.66 -6.27 0.20
C SER A 9 9.85 -7.24 0.15
N GLY A 10 11.07 -6.77 0.41
CA GLY A 10 12.29 -7.58 0.35
C GLY A 10 12.70 -8.02 -1.07
N LEU A 11 12.18 -7.32 -2.10
CA LEU A 11 12.52 -7.54 -3.50
C LEU A 11 13.50 -6.46 -3.97
N ASP A 12 14.36 -6.79 -4.93
CA ASP A 12 15.21 -5.79 -5.60
C ASP A 12 14.36 -4.86 -6.47
N LYS A 13 14.75 -3.57 -6.55
CA LYS A 13 13.99 -2.51 -7.26
C LYS A 13 13.51 -2.90 -8.66
N VAL A 14 14.32 -3.67 -9.38
CA VAL A 14 14.06 -4.09 -10.76
C VAL A 14 12.89 -5.08 -10.83
N ASP A 15 12.70 -5.91 -9.81
CA ASP A 15 11.70 -6.98 -9.83
C ASP A 15 10.28 -6.48 -9.53
N TYR A 16 10.18 -5.34 -8.86
CA TYR A 16 8.91 -4.87 -8.28
C TYR A 16 8.40 -3.57 -8.87
N PHE A 17 9.23 -2.83 -9.61
CA PHE A 17 8.90 -1.52 -10.17
C PHE A 17 8.71 -1.61 -11.70
N LYS A 18 7.46 -1.69 -12.15
CA LYS A 18 7.08 -1.85 -13.57
C LYS A 18 6.50 -0.56 -14.12
N GLU A 19 7.34 0.35 -14.61
CA GLU A 19 6.96 1.69 -15.06
C GLU A 19 5.80 1.69 -16.08
N ASN A 20 5.84 0.79 -17.06
CA ASN A 20 4.80 0.68 -18.10
C ASN A 20 3.43 0.36 -17.50
N ALA A 21 3.36 -0.55 -16.53
CA ALA A 21 2.11 -0.91 -15.87
C ALA A 21 1.59 0.24 -15.01
N ILE A 22 2.48 0.88 -14.24
CA ILE A 22 2.14 2.03 -13.39
C ILE A 22 1.57 3.16 -14.25
N THR A 23 2.24 3.49 -15.35
CA THR A 23 1.81 4.55 -16.27
C THR A 23 0.47 4.22 -16.92
N PHE A 24 0.29 2.98 -17.38
CA PHE A 24 -0.97 2.53 -17.96
C PHE A 24 -2.14 2.71 -16.98
N PHE A 25 -1.96 2.28 -15.73
CA PHE A 25 -2.99 2.35 -14.70
C PHE A 25 -3.19 3.77 -14.14
N ALA A 26 -2.16 4.61 -14.11
CA ALA A 26 -2.25 6.00 -13.67
C ALA A 26 -3.24 6.81 -14.54
N ASN A 27 -3.26 6.52 -15.85
CA ASN A 27 -4.13 7.16 -16.84
C ASN A 27 -5.59 6.65 -16.82
N GLN A 28 -5.91 5.62 -16.03
CA GLN A 28 -7.28 5.13 -15.93
C GLN A 28 -8.05 5.85 -14.82
N ASN A 29 -9.32 6.18 -15.06
CA ASN A 29 -10.15 6.91 -14.08
C ASN A 29 -10.56 6.02 -12.90
N ASN A 30 -10.80 4.72 -13.12
CA ASN A 30 -11.33 3.80 -12.11
C ASN A 30 -10.25 2.85 -11.56
N VAL A 31 -9.08 3.41 -11.22
CA VAL A 31 -7.98 2.64 -10.64
C VAL A 31 -7.71 3.09 -9.22
N THR A 32 -7.38 2.10 -8.38
CA THR A 32 -6.82 2.29 -7.06
C THR A 32 -5.48 1.56 -7.01
N PHE A 33 -4.47 2.25 -6.49
CA PHE A 33 -3.16 1.72 -6.17
C PHE A 33 -3.13 1.41 -4.68
N LYS A 34 -3.05 0.12 -4.35
CA LYS A 34 -2.95 -0.33 -2.97
C LYS A 34 -1.50 -0.63 -2.63
N PHE A 35 -1.00 -0.02 -1.56
CA PHE A 35 0.35 -0.22 -1.05
C PHE A 35 0.32 -0.88 0.31
N VAL A 36 1.19 -1.86 0.50
CA VAL A 36 1.37 -2.53 1.79
C VAL A 36 2.51 -1.82 2.52
N VAL A 37 2.23 -1.26 3.68
CA VAL A 37 3.18 -0.39 4.42
C VAL A 37 3.36 -0.86 5.85
N SER A 38 4.54 -0.66 6.39
CA SER A 38 4.89 -0.92 7.80
C SER A 38 5.47 0.30 8.51
N SER A 39 5.76 1.38 7.78
CA SER A 39 6.41 2.56 8.34
C SER A 39 6.00 3.84 7.62
N GLU A 40 6.33 4.98 8.24
CA GLU A 40 6.21 6.28 7.60
C GLU A 40 7.18 6.44 6.41
N GLN A 41 8.35 5.79 6.47
CA GLN A 41 9.31 5.80 5.35
C GLN A 41 8.70 5.23 4.07
N ASP A 42 7.89 4.17 4.17
CA ASP A 42 7.18 3.62 3.03
C ASP A 42 6.26 4.65 2.36
N CYS A 43 5.66 5.54 3.14
CA CYS A 43 4.80 6.61 2.64
C CYS A 43 5.61 7.70 1.92
N PHE A 44 6.79 8.07 2.45
CA PHE A 44 7.70 9.01 1.77
C PHE A 44 8.21 8.45 0.44
N ASP A 45 8.55 7.16 0.42
CA ASP A 45 8.96 6.47 -0.81
C ASP A 45 7.81 6.43 -1.82
N LEU A 46 6.59 6.18 -1.36
CA LEU A 46 5.39 6.20 -2.19
C LEU A 46 5.15 7.59 -2.81
N GLU A 47 5.21 8.66 -2.02
CA GLU A 47 5.07 10.05 -2.52
C GLU A 47 6.11 10.36 -3.60
N THR A 48 7.36 10.02 -3.32
CA THR A 48 8.48 10.27 -4.24
C THR A 48 8.34 9.47 -5.53
N LEU A 49 8.06 8.18 -5.43
CA LEU A 49 8.09 7.27 -6.57
C LEU A 49 6.80 7.28 -7.38
N TYR A 50 5.64 7.44 -6.75
CA TYR A 50 4.33 7.27 -7.40
C TYR A 50 3.63 8.60 -7.66
N LEU A 51 3.50 9.47 -6.65
CA LEU A 51 2.81 10.75 -6.81
C LEU A 51 3.68 11.73 -7.63
N ASN A 52 4.96 11.85 -7.28
CA ASN A 52 5.81 12.85 -7.91
C ASN A 52 6.27 12.45 -9.32
N SER A 53 6.70 11.19 -9.50
CA SER A 53 7.23 10.71 -10.79
C SER A 53 6.15 10.38 -11.81
N PHE A 54 5.07 9.68 -11.41
CA PHE A 54 3.99 9.27 -12.33
C PHE A 54 2.75 10.17 -12.27
N LYS A 55 2.77 11.23 -11.46
CA LYS A 55 1.63 12.16 -11.30
C LYS A 55 0.32 11.45 -10.93
N ILE A 56 0.43 10.38 -10.13
CA ILE A 56 -0.74 9.64 -9.64
C ILE A 56 -1.50 10.53 -8.65
N ASP A 57 -2.80 10.66 -8.87
CA ASP A 57 -3.70 11.38 -7.96
C ASP A 57 -3.77 10.69 -6.58
N ALA A 58 -3.63 11.46 -5.51
CA ALA A 58 -3.69 11.00 -4.12
C ALA A 58 -5.00 10.25 -3.80
N THR A 59 -6.11 10.61 -4.45
CA THR A 59 -7.41 9.92 -4.30
C THR A 59 -7.37 8.46 -4.76
N LYS A 60 -6.42 8.11 -5.66
CA LYS A 60 -6.21 6.74 -6.14
C LYS A 60 -5.35 5.90 -5.18
N ILE A 61 -4.79 6.49 -4.12
CA ILE A 61 -3.91 5.80 -3.18
C ILE A 61 -4.72 5.16 -2.04
N MET A 62 -4.33 3.94 -1.71
CA MET A 62 -4.87 3.18 -0.59
C MET A 62 -3.74 2.45 0.16
N LEU A 63 -3.69 2.58 1.48
CA LEU A 63 -2.70 1.90 2.31
C LEU A 63 -3.29 0.69 3.02
N MET A 64 -2.49 -0.36 3.14
CA MET A 64 -2.79 -1.59 3.89
C MET A 64 -1.63 -1.91 4.84
N PRO A 65 -1.88 -2.30 6.09
CA PRO A 65 -0.81 -2.67 7.01
C PRO A 65 -0.11 -3.97 6.60
N SER A 66 1.22 -3.99 6.71
CA SER A 66 2.07 -5.17 6.52
C SER A 66 2.12 -6.03 7.79
N ALA A 67 1.06 -6.78 8.07
CA ALA A 67 0.94 -7.56 9.30
C ALA A 67 0.47 -8.99 9.05
N ASP A 68 1.30 -9.98 9.36
CA ASP A 68 1.04 -11.40 9.07
C ASP A 68 0.34 -12.17 10.20
N ASP A 69 0.04 -11.52 11.32
CA ASP A 69 -0.84 -12.03 12.39
C ASP A 69 -1.65 -10.91 13.02
N GLN A 70 -2.66 -11.31 13.80
CA GLN A 70 -3.50 -10.39 14.55
C GLN A 70 -2.69 -9.51 15.52
N GLN A 71 -1.63 -10.05 16.15
CA GLN A 71 -0.84 -9.30 17.12
C GLN A 71 -0.07 -8.15 16.46
N SER A 72 0.60 -8.42 15.34
CA SER A 72 1.26 -7.38 14.54
C SER A 72 0.25 -6.42 13.92
N LEU A 73 -0.91 -6.91 13.48
CA LEU A 73 -1.96 -6.09 12.89
C LEU A 73 -2.50 -5.07 13.89
N GLN A 74 -2.82 -5.50 15.11
CA GLN A 74 -3.31 -4.62 16.18
C GLN A 74 -2.33 -3.49 16.53
N LYS A 75 -1.02 -3.74 16.41
CA LYS A 75 0.01 -2.72 16.65
C LYS A 75 0.14 -1.75 15.47
N LEU A 76 0.04 -2.25 14.25
CA LEU A 76 0.36 -1.49 13.04
C LEU A 76 -0.84 -0.73 12.47
N GLU A 77 -2.05 -1.25 12.63
CA GLU A 77 -3.28 -0.67 12.10
C GLU A 77 -3.52 0.78 12.54
N PRO A 78 -3.40 1.15 13.83
CA PRO A 78 -3.56 2.54 14.26
C PRO A 78 -2.53 3.47 13.62
N VAL A 79 -1.28 3.01 13.48
CA VAL A 79 -0.20 3.78 12.85
C VAL A 79 -0.52 4.07 11.39
N VAL A 80 -0.93 3.05 10.63
CA VAL A 80 -1.26 3.22 9.20
C VAL A 80 -2.51 4.08 9.02
N ILE A 81 -3.51 3.99 9.91
CA ILE A 81 -4.69 4.85 9.86
C ILE A 81 -4.29 6.32 10.07
N GLU A 82 -3.41 6.63 11.02
CA GLU A 82 -2.92 8.00 11.22
C GLU A 82 -2.14 8.51 9.99
N LEU A 83 -1.31 7.67 9.37
CA LEU A 83 -0.60 8.02 8.14
C LEU A 83 -1.58 8.32 6.98
N CYS A 84 -2.66 7.55 6.85
CA CYS A 84 -3.74 7.82 5.89
C CYS A 84 -4.40 9.17 6.15
N LYS A 85 -4.76 9.45 7.41
CA LYS A 85 -5.43 10.71 7.81
C LYS A 85 -4.60 11.93 7.47
N GLN A 86 -3.30 11.91 7.79
CA GLN A 86 -2.37 13.01 7.52
C GLN A 86 -2.27 13.36 6.03
N ARG A 87 -2.47 12.38 5.15
CA ARG A 87 -2.29 12.49 3.69
C ARG A 87 -3.60 12.51 2.90
N ALA A 88 -4.73 12.43 3.60
CA ALA A 88 -6.06 12.23 3.00
C ALA A 88 -6.11 11.01 2.04
N TRP A 89 -5.39 9.94 2.38
CA TRP A 89 -5.38 8.69 1.63
C TRP A 89 -6.38 7.69 2.19
N ARG A 90 -6.76 6.69 1.38
CA ARG A 90 -7.70 5.65 1.80
C ARG A 90 -7.01 4.53 2.58
N TYR A 91 -7.74 3.93 3.51
CA TYR A 91 -7.30 2.77 4.28
C TYR A 91 -7.93 1.48 3.76
N SER A 92 -7.17 0.39 3.71
CA SER A 92 -7.63 -0.96 3.41
C SER A 92 -7.28 -1.90 4.57
N PRO A 93 -8.28 -2.47 5.26
CA PRO A 93 -8.03 -3.41 6.35
C PRO A 93 -7.46 -4.73 5.84
N ARG A 94 -6.68 -5.42 6.69
CA ARG A 94 -6.24 -6.81 6.46
C ARG A 94 -7.27 -7.78 7.08
N LEU A 95 -8.51 -7.70 6.59
CA LEU A 95 -9.68 -8.35 7.21
C LEU A 95 -9.50 -9.86 7.42
N HIS A 96 -8.84 -10.54 6.47
CA HIS A 96 -8.54 -11.96 6.56
C HIS A 96 -7.73 -12.30 7.83
N ILE A 97 -6.65 -11.56 8.09
CA ILE A 97 -5.85 -11.72 9.32
C ILE A 97 -6.67 -11.32 10.55
N ALA A 98 -7.45 -10.24 10.45
CA ALA A 98 -8.29 -9.80 11.57
C ALA A 98 -9.29 -10.88 12.02
N VAL A 99 -9.86 -11.66 11.10
CA VAL A 99 -10.90 -12.67 11.40
C VAL A 99 -10.30 -14.07 11.62
N TRP A 100 -9.32 -14.49 10.82
CA TRP A 100 -8.81 -15.87 10.80
C TRP A 100 -7.31 -16.00 11.08
N ASP A 101 -6.64 -14.92 11.46
CA ASP A 101 -5.19 -14.90 11.73
C ASP A 101 -4.39 -15.51 10.55
N LYS A 102 -3.42 -16.40 10.81
CA LYS A 102 -2.55 -17.00 9.76
C LYS A 102 -3.24 -18.07 8.91
N LYS A 103 -4.53 -18.33 9.09
CA LYS A 103 -5.23 -19.41 8.37
C LYS A 103 -5.24 -19.16 6.87
N THR A 104 -5.04 -20.18 6.05
CA THR A 104 -5.14 -20.06 4.58
C THR A 104 -6.39 -20.77 4.06
N GLY A 105 -6.93 -20.32 2.91
CA GLY A 105 -8.04 -20.99 2.22
C GLY A 105 -9.41 -20.84 2.89
N VAL A 106 -9.80 -19.61 3.26
CA VAL A 106 -11.14 -19.27 3.81
C VAL A 106 -11.98 -18.49 2.82
#